data_AF-A0A085MUE7-F1
#
_entry.id   AF-A0A085MUE7-F1
#
_cell.length_a   1.000
_cell.length_b   1.000
_cell.length_c   1.000
_cell.angle_alpha   90.00
_cell.angle_beta   90.00
_cell.angle_gamma   90.00
#
_symmetry.space_group_name_H-M   'P 1'
#
loop_
_entity.id
_entity.type
_entity.pdbx_description
1 polymer ?
#
loop_
_entity_poly.entity_id
_entity_poly.type
_entity_poly.pdbx_seq_one_letter_code
_entity_poly.pdbx_strand_id
1 'polypeptide(L)'
;MESFPSRRFAQLFPWLEWENGILLVRQTSGIGDEYVVPVIPSTMKGTLMKSCHEAQSAGHLGRNRTLARLRRTAYWIGMDRDVLLFCKKCTVCQRCKLGRPVRAPLKKMPVGMPWERLGADILELPESTAGHRYALVVQDYRVLLNH
;
A
#
# COMPACT_ATOMS: atom_id res chain seq x y z
N MET A 1 0.05 -31.53 26.40
CA MET A 1 -0.99 -31.78 25.39
C MET A 1 -1.64 -30.44 25.06
N GLU A 2 -1.14 -29.76 24.04
CA GLU A 2 -1.72 -28.49 23.59
C GLU A 2 -3.07 -28.77 22.94
N SER A 3 -4.11 -28.03 23.35
CA SER A 3 -5.46 -28.23 22.84
C SER A 3 -5.52 -27.89 21.35
N PHE A 4 -5.99 -28.83 20.54
CA PHE A 4 -6.27 -28.61 19.12
C PHE A 4 -7.25 -27.43 18.98
N PRO A 5 -6.99 -26.41 18.12
CA PRO A 5 -7.86 -25.24 18.02
C PRO A 5 -9.21 -25.62 17.38
N SER A 6 -10.21 -25.81 18.24
CA SER A 6 -11.35 -26.73 18.07
C SER A 6 -12.53 -26.24 17.22
N ARG A 7 -12.38 -25.19 16.40
CA ARG A 7 -13.45 -24.77 15.45
C ARG A 7 -12.95 -24.29 14.10
N ARG A 8 -11.87 -23.52 14.07
CA ARG A 8 -11.33 -22.99 12.81
C ARG A 8 -10.63 -24.05 11.96
N PHE A 9 -9.98 -25.02 12.59
CA PHE A 9 -9.43 -26.18 11.86
C PHE A 9 -10.54 -27.06 11.28
N ALA A 10 -11.65 -27.25 12.00
CA ALA A 10 -12.78 -28.05 11.51
C ALA A 10 -13.42 -27.45 10.24
N GLN A 11 -13.49 -26.12 10.14
CA GLN A 11 -13.98 -25.44 8.93
C GLN A 11 -13.03 -25.58 7.73
N LEU A 12 -11.73 -25.76 7.99
CA LEU A 12 -10.73 -25.97 6.96
C LEU A 12 -10.63 -27.43 6.53
N PHE A 13 -11.17 -28.37 7.33
CA PHE A 13 -11.03 -29.81 7.12
C PHE A 13 -11.36 -30.29 5.69
N PRO A 14 -12.41 -29.81 5.01
CA PRO A 14 -12.71 -30.20 3.62
C PRO A 14 -11.61 -29.82 2.62
N TRP A 15 -10.75 -28.89 2.99
CA TRP A 15 -9.70 -28.29 2.14
C TRP A 15 -8.31 -28.74 2.57
N LEU A 16 -8.21 -29.62 3.58
CA LEU A 16 -6.94 -30.13 4.09
C LEU A 16 -6.58 -31.45 3.42
N GLU A 17 -5.33 -31.55 3.01
CA GLU A 17 -4.77 -32.75 2.40
C GLU A 17 -3.51 -33.13 3.19
N TRP A 18 -3.26 -34.43 3.37
CA TRP A 18 -2.05 -34.91 4.04
C TRP A 18 -1.18 -35.65 3.04
N GLU A 19 0.02 -35.15 2.80
CA GLU A 19 0.93 -35.71 1.80
C GLU A 19 2.37 -35.70 2.32
N ASN A 20 3.06 -36.84 2.25
CA ASN A 20 4.48 -36.98 2.62
C ASN A 20 4.86 -36.41 4.00
N GLY A 21 3.96 -36.52 4.98
CA GLY A 21 4.18 -36.01 6.34
C GLY A 21 3.91 -34.50 6.51
N ILE A 22 3.35 -33.84 5.49
CA ILE A 22 3.04 -32.42 5.47
C ILE A 22 1.53 -32.24 5.34
N LEU A 23 0.98 -31.37 6.18
CA LEU A 23 -0.40 -30.92 6.06
C LEU A 23 -0.47 -29.80 5.01
N LEU A 24 -1.22 -30.02 3.95
CA LEU A 24 -1.49 -29.08 2.88
C LEU A 24 -2.89 -28.48 3.03
N VAL A 25 -3.09 -27.28 2.49
CA VAL A 25 -4.41 -26.67 2.36
C VAL A 25 -4.61 -26.22 0.92
N ARG A 26 -5.77 -26.58 0.36
CA ARG A 26 -6.25 -26.11 -0.93
C ARG A 26 -6.78 -24.69 -0.79
N GLN A 27 -6.37 -23.82 -1.72
CA GLN A 27 -6.79 -22.44 -1.81
C GLN A 27 -7.18 -22.10 -3.24
N THR A 28 -8.07 -21.11 -3.37
CA THR A 28 -8.48 -20.56 -4.66
C THR A 28 -7.94 -19.14 -4.77
N SER A 29 -7.38 -18.82 -5.95
CA SER A 29 -6.91 -17.47 -6.26
C SER A 29 -8.09 -16.54 -6.56
N GLY A 30 -7.83 -15.23 -6.62
CA GLY A 30 -8.87 -14.27 -7.01
C GLY A 30 -9.38 -14.41 -8.45
N ILE A 31 -8.72 -15.21 -9.30
CA ILE A 31 -9.06 -15.45 -10.70
C ILE A 31 -9.71 -16.84 -10.87
N GLY A 32 -9.82 -17.63 -9.79
CA GLY A 32 -10.45 -18.95 -9.81
C GLY A 32 -9.46 -20.13 -9.84
N ASP A 33 -8.17 -19.88 -10.09
CA ASP A 33 -7.16 -20.95 -10.08
C ASP A 33 -7.03 -21.58 -8.69
N GLU A 34 -7.08 -22.92 -8.63
CA GLU A 34 -6.81 -23.67 -7.41
C GLU A 34 -5.31 -23.96 -7.26
N TYR A 35 -4.82 -23.89 -6.03
CA TYR A 35 -3.45 -24.24 -5.68
C TYR A 35 -3.38 -24.77 -4.25
N VAL A 36 -2.33 -25.53 -3.95
CA VAL A 36 -2.09 -26.10 -2.62
C VAL A 36 -0.85 -25.49 -1.99
N VAL A 37 -0.90 -25.26 -0.68
CA VAL A 37 0.26 -24.77 0.09
C VAL A 37 0.37 -25.49 1.43
N PRO A 38 1.58 -25.59 2.00
CA PRO A 38 1.76 -26.20 3.32
C PRO A 38 1.16 -25.34 4.43
N VAL A 39 0.59 -26.02 5.43
CA VAL A 39 0.22 -25.45 6.72
C VAL A 39 1.47 -25.42 7.60
N ILE A 40 1.92 -24.24 7.98
CA ILE A 40 3.23 -24.06 8.63
C ILE A 40 3.07 -23.98 10.16
N PRO A 41 3.95 -24.62 10.95
CA PRO A 41 3.99 -24.46 12.40
C PRO A 41 4.32 -23.02 12.84
N SER A 42 3.93 -22.69 14.07
CA SER A 42 4.13 -21.38 14.69
C SER A 42 5.59 -20.92 14.68
N THR A 43 6.52 -21.85 14.85
CA THR A 43 7.98 -21.63 14.89
C THR A 43 8.55 -21.06 13.59
N MET A 44 7.94 -21.37 12.44
CA MET A 44 8.44 -20.95 11.12
C MET A 44 7.79 -19.65 10.61
N LYS A 45 6.67 -19.23 11.22
CA LYS A 45 5.93 -18.02 10.81
C LYS A 45 6.83 -16.79 10.74
N GLY A 46 7.67 -16.59 11.76
CA GLY A 46 8.59 -15.46 11.85
C GLY A 46 9.58 -15.40 10.69
N THR A 47 10.20 -16.54 10.39
CA THR A 47 11.17 -16.68 9.29
C THR A 47 10.54 -16.41 7.94
N LEU A 48 9.34 -16.95 7.69
CA LEU A 48 8.61 -16.72 6.43
C LEU A 48 8.12 -15.28 6.27
N MET A 49 7.60 -14.67 7.35
CA MET A 49 7.21 -13.25 7.33
C MET A 49 8.41 -12.36 7.04
N LYS A 50 9.55 -12.64 7.68
CA LYS A 50 10.81 -11.91 7.45
C LYS A 50 11.28 -12.05 6.01
N SER A 51 11.39 -13.28 5.48
CA SER A 51 11.88 -13.51 4.12
C SER A 51 10.98 -12.88 3.05
N CYS A 52 9.66 -12.94 3.22
CA CYS A 52 8.72 -12.32 2.29
C CYS A 52 8.71 -10.79 2.37
N HIS A 53 9.00 -10.23 3.54
CA HIS A 53 9.03 -8.79 3.78
C HIS A 53 10.35 -8.13 3.35
N GLU A 54 11.47 -8.82 3.53
CA GLU A 54 12.83 -8.28 3.34
C GLU A 54 13.47 -8.66 2.00
N ALA A 55 12.87 -9.55 1.19
CA ALA A 55 13.44 -9.96 -0.09
C ALA A 55 13.82 -8.73 -0.95
N GLN A 56 15.04 -8.70 -1.49
CA GLN A 56 15.67 -7.57 -2.21
C GLN A 56 14.80 -6.94 -3.32
N SER A 57 13.91 -7.73 -3.95
CA SER A 57 12.97 -7.29 -4.99
C SER A 57 11.64 -6.73 -4.45
N ALA A 58 11.47 -6.75 -3.13
CA ALA A 58 10.23 -6.51 -2.44
C ALA A 58 10.20 -5.21 -1.65
N GLY A 59 11.03 -4.21 -2.02
CA GLY A 59 11.22 -2.90 -1.37
C GLY A 59 10.16 -2.54 -0.34
N HIS A 60 10.34 -2.98 0.92
CA HIS A 60 9.43 -2.78 2.05
C HIS A 60 7.94 -2.77 1.67
N LEU A 61 7.55 -3.68 0.79
CA LEU A 61 6.25 -3.62 0.13
C LEU A 61 5.20 -3.85 1.20
N GLY A 62 4.39 -2.81 1.42
CA GLY A 62 3.41 -2.78 2.50
C GLY A 62 2.54 -4.04 2.56
N ARG A 63 1.99 -4.30 3.75
CA ARG A 63 1.13 -5.43 4.14
C ARG A 63 0.56 -6.30 3.01
N ASN A 64 -0.17 -5.70 2.07
CA ASN A 64 -0.89 -6.42 1.02
C ASN A 64 0.02 -7.27 0.13
N ARG A 65 1.22 -6.80 -0.24
CA ARG A 65 2.13 -7.58 -1.09
C ARG A 65 2.85 -8.69 -0.30
N THR A 66 3.24 -8.40 0.94
CA THR A 66 3.79 -9.42 1.86
C THR A 66 2.78 -10.56 2.03
N LEU A 67 1.50 -10.22 2.27
CA LEU A 67 0.41 -11.18 2.40
C LEU A 67 0.15 -11.97 1.11
N ALA A 68 0.11 -11.29 -0.04
CA ALA A 68 -0.10 -11.96 -1.33
C ALA A 68 1.00 -12.99 -1.64
N ARG A 69 2.25 -12.69 -1.28
CA ARG A 69 3.36 -13.63 -1.44
C ARG A 69 3.24 -14.83 -0.52
N LEU A 70 2.96 -14.57 0.77
CA LEU A 70 2.79 -15.64 1.76
C LEU A 70 1.66 -16.59 1.39
N ARG A 71 0.51 -16.08 0.93
CA ARG A 71 -0.63 -16.91 0.52
C ARG A 71 -0.29 -17.90 -0.58
N ARG A 72 0.64 -17.56 -1.49
CA ARG A 72 1.08 -18.46 -2.57
C ARG A 72 2.06 -19.55 -2.12
N THR A 73 2.63 -19.44 -0.92
CA THR A 73 3.72 -20.34 -0.47
C THR A 73 3.41 -21.07 0.84
N ALA A 74 2.44 -20.59 1.61
CA ALA A 74 2.21 -21.02 2.98
C ALA A 74 0.78 -20.72 3.45
N TYR A 75 0.36 -21.39 4.52
CA TYR A 75 -0.84 -21.05 5.26
C TYR A 75 -0.67 -21.26 6.76
N TRP A 76 -1.35 -20.44 7.56
CA TRP A 76 -1.62 -20.74 8.97
C TRP A 76 -2.86 -19.98 9.45
N ILE A 77 -3.49 -20.49 10.50
CA ILE A 77 -4.64 -19.83 11.11
C ILE A 77 -4.22 -18.48 11.68
N GLY A 78 -4.92 -17.41 11.26
CA GLY A 78 -4.64 -16.05 11.69
C GLY A 78 -3.56 -15.32 10.88
N MET A 79 -3.13 -15.87 9.74
CA MET A 79 -2.10 -15.28 8.87
C MET A 79 -2.30 -13.79 8.61
N ASP A 80 -3.50 -13.35 8.21
CA ASP A 80 -3.76 -11.93 7.92
C ASP A 80 -3.45 -11.01 9.10
N ARG A 81 -3.82 -11.44 10.31
CA ARG A 81 -3.59 -10.68 11.55
C ARG A 81 -2.11 -10.66 11.90
N ASP A 82 -1.43 -11.80 11.80
CA ASP A 82 0.00 -11.91 12.10
C ASP A 82 0.84 -11.03 11.14
N VAL A 83 0.56 -11.09 9.84
CA VAL A 83 1.24 -10.27 8.82
C VAL A 83 0.98 -8.79 9.03
N LEU A 84 -0.25 -8.40 9.39
CA LEU A 84 -0.59 -7.02 9.72
C LEU A 84 0.24 -6.51 10.91
N LEU A 85 0.31 -7.28 12.00
CA LEU A 85 1.07 -6.92 13.18
C LEU A 85 2.57 -6.85 12.90
N PHE A 86 3.09 -7.79 12.11
CA PHE A 86 4.49 -7.81 11.68
C PHE A 86 4.86 -6.56 10.88
N CYS A 87 4.08 -6.23 9.83
CA CYS A 87 4.33 -5.04 9.02
C CYS A 87 4.17 -3.73 9.81
N LYS A 88 3.28 -3.69 10.79
CA LYS A 88 3.08 -2.52 11.66
C LYS A 88 4.30 -2.27 12.56
N LYS A 89 5.04 -3.31 12.94
CA LYS A 89 6.26 -3.22 13.76
C LYS A 89 7.51 -2.86 12.96
N CYS A 90 7.48 -2.95 11.63
CA CYS A 90 8.64 -2.61 10.79
C CYS A 90 8.92 -1.10 10.79
N THR A 91 10.02 -0.70 11.43
CA THR A 91 10.43 0.71 11.58
C THR A 91 10.73 1.37 10.24
N VAL A 92 11.32 0.64 9.29
CA VAL A 92 11.61 1.17 7.95
C VAL A 92 10.32 1.51 7.21
N CYS A 93 9.34 0.60 7.19
CA CYS A 93 8.03 0.87 6.62
C CYS A 93 7.33 2.05 7.30
N GLN A 94 7.40 2.16 8.62
CA GLN A 94 6.76 3.27 9.34
C GLN A 94 7.41 4.62 9.00
N ARG A 95 8.74 4.68 8.83
CA ARG A 95 9.45 5.91 8.44
C ARG A 95 9.11 6.37 7.02
N CYS A 96 9.00 5.44 6.07
CA CYS A 96 8.66 5.76 4.68
C CYS A 96 7.19 6.13 4.49
N LYS A 97 6.30 5.68 5.39
CA LYS A 97 4.87 5.97 5.33
C LYS A 97 4.63 7.40 5.80
N LEU A 98 4.92 8.37 4.93
CA LEU A 98 4.44 9.73 5.11
C LEU A 98 2.92 9.63 5.30
N GLY A 99 2.42 10.09 6.45
CA GLY A 99 0.98 10.18 6.67
C GLY A 99 0.36 10.92 5.49
N ARG A 100 -0.89 10.61 5.13
CA ARG A 100 -1.59 11.44 4.16
C ARG A 100 -1.51 12.88 4.69
N PRO A 101 -0.86 13.82 3.99
CA PRO A 101 -0.84 15.18 4.48
C PRO A 101 -2.30 15.59 4.64
N VAL A 102 -2.67 16.00 5.85
CA VAL A 102 -3.97 16.61 6.09
C VAL A 102 -3.91 17.92 5.31
N ARG A 103 -4.39 17.89 4.07
CA ARG A 103 -4.51 19.10 3.27
C ARG A 103 -5.49 20.00 4.01
N ALA A 104 -5.02 21.18 4.41
CA ALA A 104 -5.91 22.19 4.95
C ALA A 104 -7.06 22.41 3.93
N PRO A 105 -8.31 22.63 4.39
CA PRO A 105 -9.39 22.96 3.49
C PRO A 105 -9.00 24.14 2.60
N LEU A 106 -9.25 24.04 1.30
CA LEU A 106 -9.08 25.16 0.38
C LEU A 106 -9.96 26.31 0.85
N LYS A 107 -9.35 27.44 1.21
CA LYS A 107 -10.07 28.66 1.58
C LYS A 107 -10.20 29.55 0.35
N LYS A 108 -11.39 30.11 0.13
CA LYS A 108 -11.56 31.21 -0.83
C LYS A 108 -10.71 32.39 -0.34
N MET A 109 -9.87 32.93 -1.21
CA MET A 109 -9.14 34.15 -0.92
C MET A 109 -10.08 35.34 -1.19
N PRO A 110 -10.27 36.27 -0.23
CA PRO A 110 -11.02 37.48 -0.50
C PRO A 110 -10.26 38.31 -1.54
N VAL A 111 -10.99 38.70 -2.58
CA VAL A 111 -10.51 39.62 -3.61
C VAL A 111 -10.96 41.02 -3.20
N GLY A 112 -10.03 41.97 -3.20
CA GLY A 112 -10.28 43.36 -2.83
C GLY A 112 -10.58 44.27 -4.02
N MET A 113 -10.03 45.46 -4.01
CA MET A 113 -10.10 46.43 -5.10
C MET A 113 -9.21 46.01 -6.29
N PRO A 114 -9.46 46.52 -7.52
CA PRO A 114 -8.59 46.24 -8.66
C PRO A 114 -7.15 46.60 -8.29
N TRP A 115 -6.19 45.78 -8.72
CA TRP A 115 -4.75 45.94 -8.42
C TRP A 115 -4.35 45.72 -6.96
N GLU A 116 -5.26 45.34 -6.07
CA GLU A 116 -4.92 45.05 -4.67
C GLU A 116 -4.17 43.72 -4.52
N ARG A 117 -4.40 42.77 -5.45
CA ARG A 117 -3.76 41.45 -5.43
C ARG A 117 -3.46 40.93 -6.84
N LEU A 118 -2.18 40.71 -7.09
CA LEU A 118 -1.67 40.10 -8.30
C LEU A 118 -1.12 38.70 -7.99
N GLY A 119 -1.49 37.73 -8.81
CA GLY A 119 -0.75 36.48 -8.93
C GLY A 119 0.28 36.62 -10.05
N ALA A 120 1.51 36.19 -9.78
CA ALA A 120 2.56 36.11 -10.79
C ALA A 120 3.09 34.68 -10.84
N ASP A 121 3.32 34.19 -12.05
CA ASP A 121 3.94 32.89 -12.28
C ASP A 121 4.91 32.96 -13.47
N ILE A 122 5.91 32.09 -13.48
CA ILE A 122 6.90 31.99 -14.55
C ILE A 122 6.71 30.65 -15.25
N LEU A 123 6.32 30.71 -16.52
CA LEU A 123 6.19 29.54 -17.37
C LEU A 123 7.44 29.38 -18.22
N GLU A 124 8.05 28.19 -18.19
CA GLU A 124 9.09 27.82 -19.13
C GLU A 124 8.45 27.34 -20.45
N LEU A 125 8.96 27.86 -21.56
CA LEU A 125 8.47 27.64 -22.92
C LEU A 125 9.63 27.24 -23.84
N PRO A 126 9.34 26.60 -24.99
CA PRO A 126 10.33 26.43 -26.05
C PRO A 126 10.94 27.76 -26.47
N GLU A 127 12.21 27.75 -26.81
CA GLU A 127 12.95 28.95 -27.19
C GLU A 127 12.36 29.57 -28.47
N SER A 128 12.00 30.85 -28.39
CA SER A 128 11.54 31.61 -29.55
C SER A 128 12.70 31.91 -30.51
N THR A 129 12.39 32.35 -31.72
CA THR A 129 13.40 32.79 -32.70
C THR A 129 14.22 34.00 -32.23
N ALA A 130 13.76 34.72 -31.22
CA ALA A 130 14.46 35.82 -30.57
C ALA A 130 15.23 35.40 -29.30
N GLY A 131 15.27 34.10 -28.97
CA GLY A 131 16.02 33.55 -27.83
C GLY A 131 15.29 33.63 -26.48
N HIS A 132 13.98 33.86 -26.46
CA HIS A 132 13.20 33.93 -25.21
C HIS A 132 12.64 32.55 -24.83
N ARG A 133 12.78 32.16 -23.56
CA ARG A 133 12.36 30.85 -23.02
C ARG A 133 11.39 30.90 -21.85
N TYR A 134 11.12 32.08 -21.31
CA TYR A 134 10.29 32.25 -20.13
C TYR A 134 9.21 33.30 -20.39
N ALA A 135 8.00 33.02 -19.93
CA ALA A 135 6.91 33.97 -19.89
C ALA A 135 6.56 34.28 -18.44
N LEU A 136 6.60 35.56 -18.06
CA LEU A 136 6.04 36.05 -16.81
C LEU A 136 4.54 36.29 -17.03
N VAL A 137 3.70 35.52 -16.35
CA VAL A 137 2.24 35.69 -16.36
C VAL A 137 1.86 36.46 -15.11
N VAL A 138 1.20 37.61 -15.28
CA VAL A 138 0.66 38.40 -14.18
C VAL A 138 -0.85 38.48 -14.34
N GLN A 139 -1.60 38.11 -13.30
CA GLN A 139 -3.05 38.15 -13.28
C GLN A 139 -3.54 38.91 -12.05
N ASP A 140 -4.38 39.92 -12.28
CA ASP A 140 -5.15 40.53 -11.19
C ASP A 140 -6.25 39.57 -10.72
N TYR A 141 -6.31 39.35 -9.41
CA TYR A 141 -7.25 38.38 -8.83
C TYR A 141 -8.70 38.87 -8.87
N ARG A 142 -8.92 40.16 -9.19
CA ARG A 142 -10.25 40.68 -9.53
C ARG A 142 -10.56 40.39 -10.99
N VAL A 143 -10.90 39.14 -11.25
CA VAL A 143 -11.61 38.79 -12.48
C VAL A 143 -13.01 39.39 -12.37
N LEU A 144 -13.30 40.40 -13.19
CA LEU A 144 -14.66 40.86 -13.40
C LEU A 144 -15.50 39.64 -13.81
N LEU A 145 -16.31 39.12 -12.89
CA LEU A 145 -17.49 38.36 -13.26
C LEU A 145 -18.40 39.36 -13.98
N ASN A 146 -18.22 39.49 -15.29
CA ASN A 146 -19.13 40.27 -16.12
C ASN A 146 -20.46 39.50 -16.21
N HIS A 147 -21.48 40.11 -15.60
CA HIS A 147 -22.94 39.98 -15.78
C HIS A 147 -23.58 38.58 -15.69
#